data_AF-A0A1I6SHF5-F1
#
_entry.id   AF-A0A1I6SHF5-F1
#
_cell.length_a   1.000
_cell.length_b   1.000
_cell.length_c   1.000
_cell.angle_alpha   90.00
_cell.angle_beta   90.00
_cell.angle_gamma   90.00
#
_symmetry.space_group_name_H-M   'P 1'
#
loop_
_entity.id
_entity.type
_entity.pdbx_description
1 polymer ?
#
loop_
_entity_poly.entity_id
_entity_poly.type
_entity_poly.pdbx_seq_one_letter_code
_entity_poly.pdbx_strand_id
1 'polypeptide(L)'
;MLAALLGGLLAAPFAHGQGADDLEAEMRARVAAAFPDAGLVRFRKIRPIPAEAESAVAFCGQVSSGPVGQGRSDFQVFLYDRTASAETVRILGSESLNGYRVGRKLIGALRRVGCL
;
A
#
# COMPACT_ATOMS: atom_id res chain seq x y z
N MET A 1 -24.03 10.75 55.97
CA MET A 1 -22.70 10.83 55.31
C MET A 1 -22.84 10.24 53.92
N LEU A 2 -22.84 11.11 52.90
CA LEU A 2 -22.99 10.75 51.49
C LEU A 2 -21.62 10.90 50.83
N ALA A 3 -21.03 9.83 50.31
CA ALA A 3 -19.82 9.89 49.50
C ALA A 3 -20.07 9.07 48.22
N ALA A 4 -20.35 9.79 47.15
CA ALA A 4 -20.33 9.27 45.79
C ALA A 4 -18.87 9.12 45.35
N LEU A 5 -18.49 7.94 44.86
CA LEU A 5 -17.25 7.74 44.13
C LEU A 5 -17.60 7.35 42.69
N LEU A 6 -17.62 8.37 41.84
CA LEU A 6 -17.39 8.26 40.41
C LEU A 6 -16.00 7.65 40.17
N GLY A 7 -15.96 6.55 39.45
CA GLY A 7 -14.73 5.93 38.98
C GLY A 7 -14.99 5.29 37.62
N GLY A 8 -15.20 6.13 36.61
CA GLY A 8 -15.16 5.68 35.22
C GLY A 8 -13.74 5.21 34.88
N LEU A 9 -13.59 3.94 34.53
CA LEU A 9 -12.49 3.52 33.68
C LEU A 9 -13.03 3.22 32.30
N LEU A 10 -12.90 4.26 31.48
CA LEU A 10 -12.78 4.27 30.03
C LEU A 10 -12.60 2.90 29.38
N ALA A 11 -13.55 2.59 28.50
CA ALA A 11 -13.37 1.69 27.39
C ALA A 11 -12.05 1.97 26.67
N ALA A 12 -11.18 0.97 26.54
CA ALA A 12 -10.07 1.02 25.59
C ALA A 12 -10.64 0.76 24.19
N PRO A 13 -10.65 1.72 23.26
CA PRO A 13 -11.01 1.46 21.89
C PRO A 13 -9.74 1.05 21.12
N PHE A 14 -9.71 -0.20 20.68
CA PHE A 14 -9.18 -0.63 19.37
C PHE A 14 -7.82 -0.07 18.92
N ALA A 15 -6.72 -0.70 19.35
CA ALA A 15 -5.38 -0.52 18.76
C ALA A 15 -5.14 -1.36 17.49
N HIS A 16 -6.19 -1.89 16.85
CA HIS A 16 -6.06 -2.80 15.67
C HIS A 16 -6.10 -2.09 14.31
N GLY A 17 -6.25 -0.76 14.27
CA GLY A 17 -6.24 0.02 13.02
C GLY A 17 -4.97 0.85 12.80
N GLN A 18 -4.41 1.40 13.89
CA GLN A 18 -3.33 2.40 13.82
C GLN A 18 -2.05 1.88 13.16
N GLY A 19 -1.64 0.65 13.48
CA GLY A 19 -0.42 0.08 12.90
C GLY A 19 -0.53 -0.21 11.40
N ALA A 20 -1.71 -0.56 10.89
CA ALA A 20 -1.88 -0.81 9.45
C ALA A 20 -1.87 0.49 8.65
N ASP A 21 -2.49 1.55 9.18
CA ASP A 21 -2.51 2.88 8.58
C ASP A 21 -1.10 3.51 8.57
N ASP A 22 -0.31 3.33 9.63
CA ASP A 22 1.08 3.81 9.71
C ASP A 22 1.98 3.11 8.67
N LEU A 23 1.82 1.79 8.51
CA LEU A 23 2.55 1.00 7.52
C LEU A 23 2.18 1.39 6.09
N GLU A 24 0.89 1.64 5.82
CA GLU A 24 0.46 2.10 4.51
C GLU A 24 0.99 3.50 4.20
N ALA A 25 0.97 4.41 5.16
CA ALA A 25 1.51 5.76 5.00
C ALA A 25 3.01 5.74 4.69
N GLU A 26 3.79 4.92 5.41
CA GLU A 26 5.21 4.74 5.13
C GLU A 26 5.43 4.15 3.73
N MET A 27 4.70 3.09 3.37
CA MET A 27 4.75 2.50 2.03
C MET A 27 4.46 3.55 0.96
N ARG A 28 3.41 4.37 1.13
CA ARG A 28 3.06 5.44 0.17
C ARG A 28 4.21 6.43 0.02
N ALA A 29 4.86 6.84 1.12
CA ALA A 29 6.02 7.72 1.06
C ALA A 29 7.18 7.09 0.27
N ARG A 30 7.49 5.80 0.53
CA ARG A 30 8.55 5.07 -0.17
C ARG A 30 8.25 4.88 -1.65
N VAL A 31 7.02 4.50 -1.99
CA VAL A 31 6.61 4.33 -3.38
C VAL A 31 6.59 5.67 -4.11
N ALA A 32 6.11 6.75 -3.49
CA ALA A 32 6.10 8.07 -4.09
C ALA A 32 7.52 8.60 -4.36
N ALA A 33 8.47 8.33 -3.46
CA ALA A 33 9.88 8.69 -3.63
C ALA A 33 10.57 7.98 -4.80
N ALA A 34 10.00 6.90 -5.33
CA ALA A 34 10.47 6.23 -6.54
C ALA A 34 10.12 6.99 -7.84
N PHE A 35 9.33 8.07 -7.75
CA PHE A 35 8.95 8.93 -8.88
C PHE A 35 9.63 10.30 -8.77
N PRO A 36 10.02 10.92 -9.90
CA PRO A 36 10.65 12.24 -9.90
C PRO A 36 9.71 13.32 -9.34
N ASP A 37 8.39 13.21 -9.59
CA ASP A 37 7.37 14.14 -9.10
C ASP A 37 6.53 13.52 -7.98
N ALA A 38 7.17 13.15 -6.87
CA ALA A 38 6.53 12.47 -5.75
C ALA A 38 5.22 13.14 -5.26
N GLY A 39 5.13 14.47 -5.30
CA GLY A 39 3.94 15.23 -4.90
C GLY A 39 2.74 15.11 -5.85
N LEU A 40 2.94 14.60 -7.08
CA LEU A 40 1.88 14.35 -8.06
C LEU A 40 1.42 12.89 -8.08
N VAL A 41 2.06 12.05 -7.27
CA VAL A 41 1.77 10.61 -7.20
C VAL A 41 0.40 10.39 -6.57
N ARG A 42 -0.47 9.68 -7.28
CA ARG A 42 -1.79 9.29 -6.78
C ARG A 42 -1.88 7.79 -6.68
N PHE A 43 -2.29 7.33 -5.50
CA PHE A 43 -2.45 5.92 -5.19
C PHE A 43 -3.90 5.47 -5.40
N ARG A 44 -4.08 4.24 -5.87
CA ARG A 44 -5.40 3.59 -6.04
C ARG A 44 -5.26 2.09 -5.82
N LYS A 45 -6.35 1.43 -5.41
CA LYS A 45 -6.42 -0.03 -5.22
C LYS A 45 -5.27 -0.60 -4.36
N ILE A 46 -4.88 0.12 -3.30
CA ILE A 46 -3.85 -0.37 -2.37
C ILE A 46 -4.40 -1.57 -1.61
N ARG A 47 -3.61 -2.65 -1.59
CA ARG A 47 -3.94 -3.89 -0.89
C ARG A 47 -2.69 -4.46 -0.23
N PRO A 48 -2.77 -4.84 1.06
CA PRO A 48 -1.71 -5.64 1.66
C PRO A 48 -1.65 -7.00 0.96
N ILE A 49 -0.44 -7.51 0.78
CA ILE A 49 -0.19 -8.88 0.34
C ILE A 49 0.13 -9.68 1.60
N PRO A 50 -0.61 -10.75 1.90
CA PRO A 50 -0.26 -11.64 2.99
C PRO A 50 1.15 -12.20 2.75
N ALA A 51 2.09 -11.86 3.61
CA ALA A 51 3.43 -12.41 3.57
C ALA A 51 3.48 -13.66 4.46
N GLU A 52 4.18 -14.70 4.02
CA GLU A 52 4.31 -15.95 4.78
C GLU A 52 5.22 -15.80 6.02
N ALA A 53 6.02 -14.73 6.08
CA ALA A 53 6.90 -14.45 7.20
C ALA A 53 6.33 -13.32 8.08
N GLU A 54 6.35 -13.53 9.40
CA GLU A 54 5.78 -12.61 10.41
C GLU A 54 6.39 -11.19 10.38
N SER A 55 7.60 -11.03 9.82
CA SER A 55 8.32 -9.75 9.75
C SER A 55 8.29 -9.11 8.36
N ALA A 56 7.50 -9.64 7.42
CA ALA A 56 7.43 -9.14 6.07
C ALA A 56 6.14 -8.33 5.86
N VAL A 57 6.30 -7.07 5.43
CA VAL A 57 5.23 -6.16 5.05
C VAL A 57 5.24 -6.03 3.54
N ALA A 58 4.17 -6.45 2.89
CA ALA A 58 4.06 -6.34 1.44
C ALA A 58 2.75 -5.65 1.05
N PHE A 59 2.82 -4.78 0.04
CA PHE A 59 1.66 -4.10 -0.55
C PHE A 59 1.74 -4.16 -2.07
N CYS A 60 0.57 -4.19 -2.70
CA CYS A 60 0.44 -3.81 -4.09
C CYS A 60 -0.61 -2.74 -4.26
N GLY A 61 -0.57 -2.09 -5.42
CA GLY A 61 -1.62 -1.18 -5.82
C GLY A 61 -1.31 -0.54 -7.16
N GLN A 62 -2.10 0.47 -7.49
CA GLN A 62 -1.94 1.27 -8.68
C GLN A 62 -1.46 2.66 -8.30
N VAL A 63 -0.61 3.20 -9.16
CA VAL A 63 -0.05 4.52 -9.02
C VAL A 63 -0.11 5.23 -10.36
N SER A 64 -0.53 6.49 -10.35
CA SER A 64 -0.38 7.38 -11.50
C SER A 64 0.56 8.51 -11.12
N SER A 65 1.51 8.81 -11.98
CA SER A 65 2.44 9.93 -11.86
C SER A 65 2.30 10.80 -13.11
N GLY A 66 1.93 12.06 -12.96
CA GLY A 66 1.82 13.00 -14.07
C GLY A 66 0.89 14.19 -13.78
N PRO A 67 0.99 15.27 -14.58
CA PRO A 67 0.18 16.46 -14.38
C PRO A 67 -1.31 16.17 -14.61
N VAL A 68 -2.14 16.76 -13.75
CA VAL A 68 -3.59 16.68 -13.81
C VAL A 68 -4.07 17.36 -15.10
N GLY A 69 -4.56 16.60 -16.08
CA GLY A 69 -5.17 17.18 -17.29
C GLY A 69 -4.76 16.55 -18.62
N GLN A 70 -3.72 15.71 -18.67
CA GLN A 70 -3.49 14.86 -19.83
C GLN A 70 -4.44 13.66 -19.75
N GLY A 71 -5.44 13.63 -20.65
CA GLY A 71 -6.67 12.82 -20.61
C GLY A 71 -6.55 11.29 -20.59
N ARG A 72 -5.42 10.71 -20.15
CA ARG A 72 -5.29 9.29 -19.84
C ARG A 72 -4.50 9.14 -18.55
N SER A 73 -5.17 8.76 -17.47
CA SER A 73 -4.47 8.35 -16.25
C SER A 73 -3.83 7.00 -16.52
N ASP A 74 -2.59 7.00 -17.01
CA ASP A 74 -1.80 5.77 -17.18
C ASP A 74 -1.38 5.29 -15.80
N PHE A 75 -2.17 4.37 -15.26
CA PHE A 75 -1.87 3.71 -13.99
C PHE A 75 -0.81 2.65 -14.20
N GLN A 76 0.25 2.75 -13.43
CA GLN A 76 1.27 1.74 -13.25
C GLN A 76 0.93 0.93 -12.01
N VAL A 77 1.35 -0.33 -11.94
CA VAL A 77 1.21 -1.15 -10.73
C VAL A 77 2.49 -1.04 -9.94
N PHE A 78 2.39 -0.92 -8.62
CA PHE A 78 3.54 -1.02 -7.74
C PHE A 78 3.48 -2.29 -6.90
N LEU A 79 4.65 -2.80 -6.56
CA LEU A 79 4.86 -3.79 -5.51
C LEU A 79 5.84 -3.21 -4.49
N TYR A 80 5.43 -3.18 -3.24
CA TYR A 80 6.25 -2.83 -2.11
C TYR A 80 6.44 -4.08 -1.26
N ASP A 81 7.68 -4.36 -0.88
CA ASP A 81 8.02 -5.44 0.02
C ASP A 81 9.10 -4.94 0.99
N ARG A 82 8.87 -5.15 2.27
CA ARG A 82 9.83 -4.83 3.33
C ARG A 82 9.94 -6.00 4.28
N THR A 83 11.17 -6.43 4.50
CA THR A 83 11.57 -7.42 5.48
C THR A 83 12.46 -6.76 6.54
N ALA A 84 12.84 -7.49 7.57
CA ALA A 84 13.78 -7.01 8.59
C ALA A 84 15.15 -6.60 8.00
N SER A 85 15.55 -7.16 6.85
CA SER A 85 16.88 -6.95 6.25
C SER A 85 16.87 -6.13 4.96
N ALA A 86 15.72 -5.96 4.32
CA ALA A 86 15.65 -5.34 3.00
C ALA A 86 14.30 -4.66 2.76
N GLU A 87 14.32 -3.56 2.02
CA GLU A 87 13.15 -2.90 1.47
C GLU A 87 13.27 -2.84 -0.05
N THR A 88 12.16 -3.08 -0.75
CA THR A 88 12.11 -3.07 -2.22
C THR A 88 10.83 -2.43 -2.71
N VAL A 89 10.96 -1.43 -3.59
CA VAL A 89 9.88 -0.84 -4.37
C VAL A 89 10.07 -1.24 -5.83
N ARG A 90 9.04 -1.81 -6.46
CA ARG A 90 9.04 -2.15 -7.90
C ARG A 90 7.85 -1.50 -8.59
N ILE A 91 8.11 -0.72 -9.62
CA ILE A 91 7.07 -0.15 -10.49
C ILE A 91 6.94 -1.04 -11.74
N LEU A 92 5.83 -1.75 -11.82
CA LEU A 92 5.41 -2.55 -12.96
C LEU A 92 4.55 -1.67 -13.86
N GLY A 93 5.13 -1.11 -14.93
CA GLY A 93 4.42 -0.24 -15.88
C GLY A 93 3.15 -0.89 -16.47
N SER A 94 2.27 -0.07 -17.05
CA SER A 94 1.03 -0.53 -17.71
C SER A 94 1.32 -1.46 -18.90
N GLU A 95 2.39 -1.19 -19.65
CA GLU A 95 2.89 -2.02 -20.75
C GLU A 95 3.57 -3.30 -20.26
N SER A 96 4.16 -3.28 -19.06
CA SER A 96 4.78 -4.48 -18.47
C SER A 96 3.74 -5.58 -18.20
N LEU A 97 2.47 -5.21 -18.06
CA LEU A 97 1.35 -6.15 -17.96
C LEU A 97 0.72 -6.48 -19.33
N ASN A 98 0.85 -5.59 -20.32
CA ASN A 98 0.26 -5.67 -21.66
C ASN A 98 1.33 -5.81 -22.78
N GLY A 99 2.44 -6.52 -22.52
CA GLY A 99 3.53 -6.63 -23.50
C GLY A 99 4.80 -7.32 -23.00
N TYR A 100 5.06 -7.33 -21.69
CA TYR A 100 6.17 -8.11 -21.09
C TYR A 100 5.73 -9.49 -20.60
N ARG A 101 6.70 -10.43 -20.54
CA ARG A 101 6.57 -11.75 -19.89
C ARG A 101 6.48 -11.61 -18.36
N VAL A 102 5.46 -10.93 -17.85
CA VAL A 102 5.06 -11.15 -16.46
C VAL A 102 4.34 -12.50 -16.44
N GLY A 103 4.87 -13.45 -15.67
CA GLY A 103 4.28 -14.79 -15.61
C GLY A 103 2.80 -14.73 -15.24
N ARG A 104 1.94 -15.52 -15.91
CA ARG A 104 0.48 -15.58 -15.65
C ARG A 104 0.14 -15.75 -14.16
N LYS A 105 1.02 -16.42 -13.42
CA LYS A 105 0.90 -16.62 -11.96
C LYS A 105 0.92 -15.31 -11.18
N LEU A 106 1.81 -14.36 -11.52
CA LEU A 106 1.89 -13.07 -10.83
C LEU A 106 0.67 -12.19 -11.17
N ILE A 107 0.29 -12.09 -12.45
CA ILE A 107 -0.93 -11.37 -12.86
C ILE A 107 -2.16 -11.94 -12.16
N GLY A 108 -2.29 -13.27 -12.14
CA GLY A 108 -3.38 -13.95 -11.43
C GLY A 108 -3.38 -13.66 -9.93
N ALA A 109 -2.21 -13.62 -9.30
CA ALA A 109 -2.09 -13.24 -7.89
C ALA A 109 -2.54 -11.80 -7.65
N LEU A 110 -2.06 -10.84 -8.45
CA LEU A 110 -2.43 -9.42 -8.36
C LEU A 110 -3.91 -9.16 -8.60
N ARG A 111 -4.55 -9.90 -9.52
CA ARG A 111 -6.00 -9.87 -9.71
C ARG A 111 -6.76 -10.38 -8.48
N ARG A 112 -6.32 -11.49 -7.88
CA ARG A 112 -6.99 -12.05 -6.69
C ARG A 112 -6.94 -11.13 -5.47
N VAL A 113 -5.83 -10.43 -5.28
CA VAL A 113 -5.71 -9.43 -4.20
C VAL A 113 -6.36 -8.08 -4.55
N GLY A 114 -6.76 -7.85 -5.80
CA GLY A 114 -7.52 -6.67 -6.23
C GLY A 114 -6.69 -5.46 -6.65
N CYS A 115 -5.41 -5.67 -7.00
CA CYS A 115 -4.49 -4.61 -7.44
C CYS A 115 -4.54 -4.30 -8.94
N LEU A 116 -5.26 -5.13 -9.72
CA LEU A 116 -5.47 -4.96 -11.17
C LEU A 116 -6.90 -4.49 -11.49
#